data_AF-A0A9D6ZR30-F1
#
_entry.id   AF-A0A9D6ZR30-F1
#
_cell.length_a   1.000
_cell.length_b   1.000
_cell.length_c   1.000
_cell.angle_alpha   90.00
_cell.angle_beta   90.00
_cell.angle_gamma   90.00
#
_symmetry.space_group_name_H-M   'P 1'
#
loop_
_entity.id
_entity.type
_entity.pdbx_description
1 polymer ?
#
loop_
_entity_poly.entity_id
_entity_poly.type
_entity_poly.pdbx_seq_one_letter_code
_entity_poly.pdbx_strand_id
1 'polypeptide(L)' 'MQSDTWIYRMVVGALGLAVLIAIIGAIILAIAGKPIPELLTALGSAAVGALAGLLAPSPAGKG' A
#
# COMPACT_ATOMS: atom_id res chain seq x y z
N MET A 1 26.27 4.66 -3.45
CA MET A 1 25.05 4.72 -2.60
C MET A 1 24.10 5.77 -3.18
N GLN A 2 23.51 5.52 -4.36
CA GLN A 2 22.59 6.45 -5.04
C GLN A 2 21.47 5.72 -5.81
N SER A 3 21.64 4.43 -6.14
CA SER A 3 20.61 3.64 -6.83
C SER A 3 19.39 3.30 -5.97
N ASP A 4 19.50 3.28 -4.64
CA ASP A 4 18.43 2.82 -3.76
C ASP A 4 17.22 3.77 -3.74
N THR A 5 17.44 5.08 -3.90
CA THR A 5 16.35 6.07 -3.89
C THR A 5 15.39 5.90 -5.07
N TRP A 6 15.90 5.42 -6.21
CA TRP A 6 15.09 5.19 -7.41
C TRP A 6 14.18 3.97 -7.26
N ILE A 7 14.71 2.88 -6.71
CA ILE A 7 13.93 1.69 -6.37
C ILE A 7 12.91 1.99 -5.28
N TYR A 8 13.31 2.71 -4.23
CA TYR A 8 12.40 3.15 -3.18
C TYR A 8 11.23 3.98 -3.75
N ARG A 9 11.50 4.94 -4.63
CA ARG A 9 10.44 5.74 -5.28
C ARG A 9 9.54 4.92 -6.21
N MET A 10 10.08 3.97 -6.97
CA MET A 10 9.26 3.08 -7.81
C MET A 10 8.36 2.19 -6.96
N VAL A 11 8.89 1.61 -5.88
CA VAL A 11 8.15 0.72 -4.97
C VAL A 11 7.06 1.50 -4.24
N VAL A 12 7.39 2.64 -3.64
CA VAL A 12 6.42 3.52 -2.96
C VAL A 12 5.37 4.05 -3.93
N GLY A 13 5.77 4.43 -5.15
CA GLY A 13 4.84 4.86 -6.20
C GLY A 13 3.87 3.76 -6.61
N ALA A 14 4.37 2.54 -6.82
CA ALA A 14 3.54 1.38 -7.18
C ALA A 14 2.59 0.96 -6.04
N LEU A 15 3.07 0.94 -4.80
CA LEU A 15 2.25 0.68 -3.61
C LEU A 15 1.17 1.74 -3.41
N GLY A 16 1.53 3.02 -3.52
CA GLY A 16 0.59 4.13 -3.42
C GLY A 16 -0.50 4.07 -4.50
N LEU A 17 -0.12 3.80 -5.75
CA LEU A 17 -1.07 3.59 -6.85
C LEU A 17 -1.98 2.39 -6.60
N ALA A 18 -1.45 1.26 -6.13
CA ALA A 18 -2.25 0.08 -5.81
C ALA A 18 -3.30 0.38 -4.73
N VAL A 19 -2.93 1.13 -3.69
CA VAL A 19 -3.88 1.59 -2.65
C VAL A 19 -4.94 2.50 -3.24
N LEU A 20 -4.56 3.49 -4.04
CA LEU A 20 -5.51 4.41 -4.67
C LEU A 20 -6.50 3.66 -5.56
N ILE A 21 -6.03 2.72 -6.38
CA ILE A 21 -6.88 1.88 -7.23
C ILE A 21 -7.82 1.02 -6.38
N ALA A 22 -7.32 0.43 -5.30
CA ALA A 22 -8.15 -0.37 -4.39
C ALA A 22 -9.26 0.47 -3.72
N ILE A 23 -8.94 1.68 -3.27
CA ILE A 23 -9.91 2.62 -2.69
C ILE A 23 -10.96 3.03 -3.73
N ILE A 24 -10.54 3.39 -4.95
CA ILE A 24 -11.47 3.77 -6.03
C ILE A 24 -12.38 2.59 -6.39
N GLY A 25 -11.84 1.39 -6.52
CA GLY A 25 -12.62 0.18 -6.76
C GLY A 25 -13.62 -0.11 -5.65
N ALA A 26 -13.24 0.11 -4.39
CA ALA A 26 -14.11 -0.08 -3.23
C ALA A 26 -15.24 0.93 -3.20
N ILE A 27 -14.96 2.20 -3.52
CA ILE A 27 -15.96 3.27 -3.62
C ILE A 27 -16.95 2.97 -4.75
N ILE A 28 -16.49 2.61 -5.94
CA ILE A 28 -17.36 2.27 -7.08
C ILE A 28 -18.27 1.10 -6.72
N LEU A 29 -17.73 0.09 -6.04
CA LEU A 29 -18.51 -1.09 -5.70
C LEU A 29 -19.51 -0.85 -4.57
N ALA A 30 -19.14 0.00 -3.60
CA ALA A 30 -20.05 0.49 -2.57
C ALA A 30 -21.22 1.29 -3.16
N ILE A 31 -20.96 2.14 -4.17
CA ILE A 31 -22.01 2.87 -4.91
C ILE A 31 -22.90 1.90 -5.71
N ALA A 32 -22.33 0.81 -6.24
CA ALA A 32 -23.07 -0.22 -6.97
C ALA A 32 -23.89 -1.16 -6.06
N GLY A 33 -23.88 -0.96 -4.74
CA GLY A 33 -24.61 -1.78 -3.76
C GLY A 33 -24.18 -3.24 -3.73
N LYS A 34 -23.00 -3.56 -4.26
CA LYS A 34 -22.45 -4.92 -4.28
C LYS A 34 -21.50 -5.11 -3.10
N PRO A 35 -21.44 -6.34 -2.55
CA PRO A 35 -20.50 -6.63 -1.46
C PRO A 35 -19.08 -6.38 -1.93
N ILE A 36 -18.30 -5.66 -1.12
CA ILE A 36 -16.89 -5.41 -1.40
C ILE A 36 -16.17 -6.76 -1.32
N PRO A 37 -15.50 -7.22 -2.40
CA PRO A 37 -14.84 -8.51 -2.40
C PRO A 37 -13.72 -8.47 -1.37
N GLU A 38 -13.63 -9.54 -0.58
CA GLU A 38 -12.62 -9.70 0.46
C GLU A 38 -11.20 -9.50 -0.07
N LEU A 39 -10.97 -9.87 -1.34
CA LEU A 39 -9.70 -9.64 -2.03
C LEU A 39 -9.32 -8.15 -2.09
N LEU A 40 -10.27 -7.24 -2.32
CA LEU A 40 -9.99 -5.81 -2.41
C LEU A 40 -9.62 -5.22 -1.04
N THR A 41 -10.31 -5.66 0.01
CA THR A 41 -9.98 -5.33 1.39
C THR A 41 -8.62 -5.90 1.79
N ALA A 42 -8.34 -7.17 1.44
CA ALA A 42 -7.07 -7.84 1.72
C ALA A 42 -5.89 -7.15 1.02
N LEU A 43 -6.05 -6.74 -0.24
CA LEU A 43 -5.03 -5.98 -0.98
C LEU A 43 -4.80 -4.60 -0.36
N GLY A 44 -5.87 -3.89 0.03
CA GLY A 44 -5.77 -2.62 0.74
C GLY A 44 -5.00 -2.74 2.06
N SER A 45 -5.34 -3.73 2.89
CA SER A 45 -4.64 -4.01 4.14
C SER A 45 -3.19 -4.44 3.93
N ALA A 46 -2.90 -5.26 2.91
CA ALA A 46 -1.54 -5.66 2.57
C ALA A 46 -0.67 -4.47 2.16
N ALA A 47 -1.22 -3.54 1.36
CA ALA A 47 -0.49 -2.37 0.93
C ALA A 47 -0.27 -1.36 2.08
N VAL A 48 -1.27 -1.15 2.95
CA VAL A 48 -1.09 -0.35 4.18
C VAL A 48 -0.08 -1.02 5.12
N GLY A 49 -0.08 -2.34 5.26
CA GLY A 49 0.89 -3.10 6.05
C GLY A 49 2.32 -2.99 5.49
N ALA A 50 2.49 -3.03 4.16
CA ALA A 50 3.78 -2.82 3.51
C ALA A 50 4.30 -1.38 3.70
N LEU A 51 3.42 -0.37 3.62
CA LEU A 51 3.77 1.02 3.95
C LEU A 51 4.13 1.17 5.43
N ALA A 52 3.36 0.55 6.32
CA ALA A 52 3.66 0.53 7.75
C ALA A 52 4.99 -0.16 8.02
N GLY A 53 5.35 -1.23 7.30
CA GLY A 53 6.65 -1.90 7.41
C GLY A 53 7.82 -1.07 6.89
N LEU A 54 7.60 -0.26 5.85
CA LEU A 54 8.61 0.66 5.32
C LEU A 54 8.84 1.89 6.22
N LEU A 55 7.77 2.39 6.84
CA LEU A 55 7.79 3.50 7.79
C LEU A 55 7.99 3.05 9.24
N ALA A 56 7.94 1.74 9.50
CA ALA A 56 8.29 1.18 10.78
C ALA A 56 9.73 1.58 11.07
N PRO A 57 10.03 2.07 12.29
CA PRO A 57 11.39 2.45 12.65
C PRO A 57 12.28 1.22 12.45
N SER A 58 13.14 1.27 11.44
CA SER A 58 14.20 0.28 11.31
C SER A 58 15.03 0.38 12.58
N PRO A 59 15.23 -0.72 13.34
CA PRO A 59 16.01 -0.70 14.57
C PRO A 59 17.49 -0.43 14.25
N ALA A 60 17.82 0.84 14.04
CA ALA A 60 19.17 1.37 14.07
C ALA A 60 19.29 2.18 15.37
N GLY A 61 19.88 1.54 16.39
CA GLY A 61 20.36 2.23 17.58
C GLY A 61 19.91 1.64 18.90
N LYS A 62 20.56 0.55 19.31
CA LYS A 62 21.14 0.37 20.66
C LYS A 62 21.96 -0.93 20.71
N GLY A 63 23.25 -0.77 20.43
CA GLY A 63 24.36 -1.62 20.87
C GLY A 63 25.46 -0.68 21.34
#